data_AF-A0A0F9V9F6-F1
#
_entry.id   AF-A0A0F9V9F6-F1
#
_cell.length_a   1.000
_cell.length_b   1.000
_cell.length_c   1.000
_cell.angle_alpha   90.00
_cell.angle_beta   90.00
_cell.angle_gamma   90.00
#
_symmetry.space_group_name_H-M   'P 1'
#
loop_
_entity.id
_entity.type
_entity.pdbx_description
1 polymer ?
#
loop_
_entity_poly.entity_id
_entity_poly.type
_entity_poly.pdbx_seq_one_letter_code
_entity_poly.pdbx_strand_id
1 'polypeptide(L)' 'MKVTIEVDDDLYAQAFEFAEPGLDKPSDIVQAALQTYVWVKAARHLAEVGGNAPSMSDIPRCRGEPPME' A
#
# COMPACT_ATOMS: atom_id res chain seq x y z
N MET A 1 -4.57 9.61 16.78
CA MET A 1 -4.08 8.59 17.74
C MET A 1 -2.59 8.83 17.95
N LYS A 2 -2.08 8.82 19.20
CA LYS A 2 -0.65 8.99 19.47
C LYS A 2 -0.08 7.64 19.89
N VAL A 3 1.00 7.22 19.23
CA VAL A 3 1.72 5.98 19.51
C VAL A 3 3.19 6.34 19.63
N THR A 4 3.87 5.76 20.63
CA THR A 4 5.33 5.85 20.79
C THR A 4 5.91 4.50 20.39
N ILE A 5 6.92 4.52 19.53
CA ILE A 5 7.65 3.34 19.07
C ILE A 5 9.15 3.59 19.23
N GLU A 6 9.90 2.53 19.46
CA GLU A 6 11.37 2.55 19.43
C GLU A 6 11.83 2.18 18.02
N VAL A 7 12.78 2.95 17.48
CA VAL A 7 13.35 2.76 16.15
C VAL A 7 14.86 2.87 16.28
N ASP A 8 15.58 2.09 15.48
CA ASP A 8 17.03 2.16 15.39
C ASP A 8 17.47 3.50 14.78
N ASP A 9 18.42 4.19 15.44
CA ASP A 9 18.87 5.52 15.05
C ASP A 9 19.65 5.52 13.72
N ASP A 10 20.42 4.46 13.45
CA ASP A 10 21.17 4.33 12.19
C ASP A 10 20.20 4.12 11.03
N LEU A 11 19.17 3.28 11.23
CA LEU A 11 18.11 3.07 10.26
C LEU A 11 17.31 4.36 10.01
N TYR A 12 17.01 5.11 11.07
CA TYR A 12 16.28 6.37 10.96
C TYR A 12 17.11 7.43 10.21
N ALA A 13 18.41 7.54 10.51
CA ALA A 13 19.31 8.45 9.81
C ALA A 13 19.39 8.12 8.31
N GLN A 14 19.54 6.84 7.97
CA GLN A 14 19.52 6.40 6.58
C GLN A 14 18.20 6.76 5.89
N ALA A 15 17.05 6.49 6.53
CA ALA A 15 15.76 6.85 5.97
C ALA A 15 15.61 8.36 5.73
N PHE A 16 16.19 9.19 6.60
CA PHE A 16 16.19 10.64 6.46
C PHE A 16 17.04 11.13 5.28
N GLU A 17 18.20 10.51 5.02
CA GLU A 17 19.06 10.85 3.87
C GLU A 17 18.36 10.62 2.51
N PHE A 18 17.51 9.60 2.43
CA PHE A 18 16.76 9.26 1.22
C PHE A 18 15.36 9.88 1.18
N ALA A 19 14.94 10.60 2.22
CA ALA A 19 13.61 11.15 2.30
C ALA A 19 13.39 12.22 1.22
N GLU A 20 12.23 12.14 0.54
CA GLU A 20 11.84 13.16 -0.43
C GLU A 20 11.56 14.51 0.26
N PRO A 21 11.76 15.65 -0.44
CA PRO A 21 11.44 16.97 0.11
C PRO A 21 9.99 17.04 0.60
N GLY A 22 9.78 17.31 1.90
CA GLY A 22 8.46 17.37 2.53
C GLY A 22 8.20 16.28 3.59
N LEU A 23 9.10 15.31 3.74
CA LEU A 23 9.12 14.35 4.86
C LEU A 23 9.90 14.91 6.06
N ASP A 24 9.47 16.06 6.56
CA ASP A 24 10.24 16.85 7.53
C ASP A 24 10.02 16.41 8.98
N LYS A 25 9.00 15.58 9.24
CA LYS A 25 8.66 15.10 10.58
C LYS A 25 8.96 13.61 10.72
N PRO A 26 9.47 13.17 11.88
CA PRO A 26 9.68 11.75 12.16
C PRO A 26 8.41 10.91 11.97
N SER A 27 7.24 11.48 12.29
CA SER A 27 5.94 10.82 12.08
C SER A 27 5.65 10.49 10.63
N ASP A 28 6.07 11.37 9.72
CA ASP A 28 5.72 11.29 8.31
C ASP A 28 6.57 10.19 7.64
N ILE A 29 7.84 10.06 8.04
CA ILE A 29 8.74 8.98 7.61
C ILE A 29 8.20 7.62 8.06
N VAL A 30 7.80 7.49 9.34
CA VAL A 30 7.22 6.24 9.86
C VAL A 30 5.91 5.90 9.14
N GLN A 31 5.06 6.89 8.89
CA GLN A 31 3.80 6.68 8.19
C GLN A 31 4.02 6.26 6.73
N ALA A 32 4.98 6.85 6.03
CA ALA A 32 5.36 6.45 4.67
C ALA A 32 5.94 5.03 4.65
N ALA A 33 6.81 4.68 5.60
CA ALA A 33 7.37 3.34 5.71
C ALA A 33 6.29 2.27 5.91
N LEU A 34 5.32 2.54 6.79
CA LEU A 34 4.19 1.63 7.03
C LEU A 34 3.29 1.48 5.80
N GLN A 35 2.99 2.57 5.09
CA GLN A 35 2.20 2.51 3.85
C GLN A 35 2.91 1.68 2.79
N THR A 36 4.19 1.93 2.55
CA THR A 36 5.00 1.16 1.59
C THR A 36 5.06 -0.32 1.99
N TYR A 37 5.24 -0.63 3.27
CA TYR A 37 5.24 -2.01 3.76
C TYR A 37 3.91 -2.73 3.44
N VAL A 38 2.77 -2.08 3.74
CA VAL A 38 1.45 -2.64 3.44
C VAL A 38 1.29 -2.85 1.94
N TRP A 39 1.68 -1.89 1.11
CA TRP A 39 1.60 -2.02 -0.35
C TRP A 39 2.42 -3.19 -0.88
N VAL A 40 3.68 -3.32 -0.46
CA VAL A 40 4.55 -4.43 -0.89
C VAL A 40 3.99 -5.78 -0.45
N LYS A 41 3.49 -5.88 0.78
CA LYS A 41 2.90 -7.12 1.28
C LYS A 41 1.59 -7.47 0.58
N ALA A 42 0.72 -6.49 0.35
CA ALA A 42 -0.52 -6.69 -0.39
C ALA A 42 -0.24 -7.12 -1.83
N ALA A 43 0.72 -6.48 -2.52
CA ALA A 43 1.12 -6.86 -3.86
C ALA A 43 1.67 -8.28 -3.93
N ARG A 44 2.53 -8.68 -2.98
CA ARG A 44 3.03 -10.06 -2.89
C ARG A 44 1.90 -11.05 -2.64
N HIS A 45 0.99 -10.74 -1.73
CA HIS A 45 -0.16 -11.58 -1.46
C HIS A 45 -1.05 -11.74 -2.71
N LEU A 46 -1.32 -10.66 -3.43
CA LEU A 46 -2.08 -10.71 -4.69
C LEU A 46 -1.35 -11.52 -5.77
N ALA A 47 -0.02 -11.44 -5.86
CA ALA A 47 0.75 -12.24 -6.80
C ALA A 47 0.69 -13.74 -6.47
N GLU A 48 0.72 -14.11 -5.19
CA GLU A 48 0.57 -15.49 -4.72
C GLU A 48 -0.86 -16.03 -4.92
N VAL A 49 -1.87 -15.17 -4.77
CA VAL A 49 -3.28 -15.51 -5.01
C VAL A 49 -3.63 -15.48 -6.50
N GLY A 50 -2.87 -14.75 -7.30
CA GLY A 50 -3.06 -14.62 -8.74
C GLY A 50 -3.04 -15.97 -9.45
N GLY A 51 -4.09 -16.27 -10.21
CA GLY A 51 -4.22 -17.53 -10.93
C GLY A 51 -4.74 -18.71 -10.12
N ASN A 52 -5.06 -18.54 -8.82
CA ASN A 52 -5.68 -19.60 -8.01
C ASN A 52 -7.15 -19.89 -8.36
N ALA A 53 -7.77 -19.11 -9.25
CA ALA A 53 -9.15 -19.32 -9.70
C ALA A 53 -9.29 -19.27 -11.23
N PRO A 54 -8.64 -20.21 -11.98
CA PRO A 54 -8.65 -20.20 -13.45
C PRO A 54 -10.02 -20.55 -14.06
N SER A 55 -10.90 -21.16 -13.28
CA SER A 55 -12.27 -21.53 -13.65
C SER A 55 -13.33 -20.58 -13.08
N MET A 56 -12.94 -19.43 -12.52
CA MET A 56 -13.89 -18.42 -12.06
C MET A 56 -14.73 -17.90 -13.23
N SER A 57 -16.05 -17.86 -13.03
CA SER A 57 -16.98 -17.33 -14.02
C SER A 57 -16.63 -15.87 -14.37
N ASP A 58 -16.65 -15.54 -15.65
CA ASP A 58 -16.38 -14.18 -16.12
C ASP A 58 -17.43 -13.19 -15.58
N ILE A 59 -16.99 -11.96 -15.29
CA ILE A 59 -17.88 -10.92 -14.77
C ILE A 59 -18.78 -10.44 -15.93
N PRO A 60 -20.12 -10.44 -15.77
CA PRO A 60 -21.02 -10.00 -16.83
C PRO A 60 -20.68 -8.57 -17.29
N ARG A 61 -20.50 -8.39 -18.59
CA ARG A 61 -20.27 -7.06 -19.16
C ARG A 61 -21.56 -6.26 -19.08
N CYS A 62 -21.58 -5.26 -18.22
CA CYS A 62 -22.66 -4.28 -18.17
C CYS A 62 -22.53 -3.32 -19.36
N ARG A 63 -23.10 -3.67 -20.53
CA ARG A 63 -23.43 -2.65 -21.54
C ARG A 63 -24.63 -1.90 -20.97
N GLY A 64 -24.46 -0.61 -20.75
CA GLY A 64 -25.39 0.25 -20.03
C GLY A 64 -26.85 -0.15 -20.24
N GLU A 65 -27.55 -0.31 -19.13
CA GLU A 65 -29.00 -0.27 -19.09
C GLU A 65 -29.45 0.90 -20.00
N PRO A 66 -30.32 0.67 -21.01
CA PRO A 66 -30.91 1.79 -21.72
C PRO A 66 -31.57 2.72 -20.69
N PRO A 67 -31.54 4.06 -20.89
CA PRO A 67 -32.16 4.98 -19.94
C PRO A 67 -33.60 4.54 -19.74
N MET A 68 -34.01 4.34 -18.50
CA MET A 68 -35.43 4.10 -18.19
C MET A 68 -36.18 5.41 -18.50
N GLU A 69 -37.09 5.34 -19.48
CA GLU A 69 -38.08 6.38 -19.76
C GLU A 69 -39.14 6.46 -18.65
#